data_AF-A0A0F9M228-F1
#
_entry.id   AF-A0A0F9M228-F1
#
_cell.length_a   1.000
_cell.length_b   1.000
_cell.length_c   1.000
_cell.angle_alpha   90.00
_cell.angle_beta   90.00
_cell.angle_gamma   90.00
#
_symmetry.space_group_name_H-M   'P 1'
#
loop_
_entity.id
_entity.type
_entity.pdbx_description
1 polymer ?
#
loop_
_entity_poly.entity_id
_entity_poly.type
_entity_poly.pdbx_seq_one_letter_code
_entity_poly.pdbx_strand_id
1 'polypeptide(L)'
;MNIKENDIFNVLKLIKRFIKKNTGSLPINLRKNPFIVHYYNEIIRFWNKLNFIVKRTLKDFDSLDIEKFPHYLYATYRILWENASDTTVIKELKVIRKSFLRRTRSFSWKRNLEGKDEKEKFSICKSVPSFMVDRLLQVMNLEFLAENIDYMNSLVSNIKLSIRINNLIGNYTKEELFRKIGD
;
A
#
# COMPACT_ATOMS: atom_id res chain seq x y z
N MET A 1 -2.54 -18.99 4.84
CA MET A 1 -1.36 -18.79 3.97
C MET A 1 -0.11 -19.02 4.80
N ASN A 2 0.77 -19.95 4.43
CA ASN A 2 1.97 -20.25 5.21
C ASN A 2 3.06 -19.23 4.85
N ILE A 3 3.18 -18.16 5.65
CA ILE A 3 4.09 -17.04 5.37
C ILE A 3 5.51 -17.46 5.74
N LYS A 4 6.43 -17.41 4.77
CA LYS A 4 7.85 -17.70 5.02
C LYS A 4 8.51 -16.48 5.64
N GLU A 5 9.32 -16.67 6.68
CA GLU A 5 10.06 -15.57 7.33
C GLU A 5 10.90 -14.77 6.32
N ASN A 6 11.48 -15.45 5.33
CA ASN A 6 12.26 -14.82 4.26
C ASN A 6 11.41 -13.86 3.39
N ASP A 7 10.13 -14.11 3.21
CA ASP A 7 9.26 -13.26 2.38
C ASP A 7 8.95 -11.94 3.10
N ILE A 8 8.67 -12.01 4.40
CA ILE A 8 8.50 -10.82 5.25
C ILE A 8 9.79 -9.99 5.26
N PHE A 9 10.94 -10.63 5.45
CA PHE A 9 12.24 -9.95 5.43
C PHE A 9 12.45 -9.18 4.12
N ASN A 10 12.13 -9.79 2.98
CA ASN A 10 12.23 -9.14 1.68
C ASN A 10 11.28 -7.95 1.54
N VAL A 11 10.02 -8.07 2.00
CA VAL A 11 9.06 -6.96 2.04
C VAL A 11 9.62 -5.78 2.85
N LEU A 12 10.08 -6.03 4.07
CA LEU A 12 10.64 -5.00 4.95
C LEU A 12 11.87 -4.32 4.32
N LYS A 13 12.75 -5.10 3.68
CA LYS A 13 13.92 -4.58 2.96
C LYS A 13 13.53 -3.67 1.79
N LEU A 14 12.49 -4.02 1.04
CA LEU A 14 12.00 -3.20 -0.08
C LEU A 14 11.37 -1.89 0.41
N ILE A 15 10.56 -1.93 1.46
CA ILE A 15 9.98 -0.73 2.09
C ILE A 15 11.10 0.18 2.61
N LYS A 16 12.11 -0.39 3.27
CA LYS A 16 13.28 0.36 3.74
C LYS A 16 14.02 1.06 2.60
N ARG A 17 14.22 0.38 1.48
CA ARG A 17 14.84 0.99 0.28
C ARG A 17 14.02 2.15 -0.25
N PHE A 18 12.69 2.01 -0.29
CA PHE A 18 11.79 3.08 -0.69
C PHE A 18 11.90 4.30 0.24
N ILE A 19 11.91 4.09 1.56
CA ILE A 19 12.11 5.16 2.56
C ILE A 19 13.43 5.91 2.32
N LYS A 20 14.51 5.16 2.03
CA LYS A 20 15.84 5.73 1.75
C LYS A 20 15.98 6.31 0.35
N LYS A 21 14.89 6.40 -0.44
CA LYS A 21 14.87 6.86 -1.84
C LYS A 21 15.76 6.05 -2.79
N ASN A 22 16.13 4.83 -2.40
CA ASN A 22 16.90 3.90 -3.22
C ASN A 22 15.96 3.03 -4.07
N THR A 23 15.14 3.71 -4.87
CA THR A 23 14.15 3.10 -5.75
C THR A 23 14.81 2.58 -7.01
N GLY A 24 14.83 1.27 -7.18
CA GLY A 24 15.26 0.61 -8.41
C GLY A 24 14.29 -0.51 -8.75
N SER A 25 14.45 -1.08 -9.93
CA SER A 25 13.64 -2.21 -10.37
C SER A 25 13.69 -3.36 -9.35
N LEU A 26 12.53 -3.90 -8.97
CA LEU A 26 12.45 -5.13 -8.18
C LEU A 26 13.22 -6.25 -8.89
N PRO A 27 14.12 -6.97 -8.20
CA PRO A 27 14.75 -8.17 -8.73
C PRO A 27 13.73 -9.18 -9.27
N ILE A 28 14.04 -9.85 -10.38
CA ILE A 28 13.12 -10.76 -11.09
C ILE A 28 12.58 -11.86 -10.16
N ASN A 29 13.44 -12.42 -9.32
CA ASN A 29 13.07 -13.45 -8.34
C ASN A 29 12.02 -12.95 -7.32
N LEU A 30 12.08 -11.68 -6.90
CA LEU A 30 11.10 -11.11 -5.97
C LEU A 30 9.76 -10.81 -6.66
N ARG A 31 9.77 -10.44 -7.96
CA ARG A 31 8.54 -10.20 -8.73
C ARG A 31 7.69 -11.44 -8.94
N LYS A 32 8.31 -12.64 -8.90
CA LYS A 32 7.61 -13.92 -9.02
C LYS A 32 6.90 -14.33 -7.73
N ASN A 33 7.20 -13.69 -6.59
CA ASN A 33 6.55 -14.01 -5.33
C ASN A 33 5.32 -13.09 -5.13
N PRO A 34 4.09 -13.63 -5.22
CA PRO A 34 2.88 -12.83 -5.12
C PRO A 34 2.71 -12.18 -3.74
N PHE A 35 3.20 -12.82 -2.67
CA PHE A 35 3.20 -12.24 -1.32
C PHE A 35 4.01 -10.95 -1.28
N ILE A 36 5.26 -11.01 -1.78
CA ILE A 36 6.17 -9.86 -1.74
C ILE A 36 5.61 -8.71 -2.58
N VAL A 37 5.12 -9.03 -3.79
CA VAL A 37 4.52 -8.04 -4.70
C VAL A 37 3.30 -7.40 -4.06
N HIS A 38 2.39 -8.19 -3.51
CA HIS A 38 1.18 -7.69 -2.85
C HIS A 38 1.52 -6.73 -1.71
N TYR A 39 2.27 -7.18 -0.70
CA TYR A 39 2.53 -6.35 0.48
C TYR A 39 3.37 -5.12 0.16
N TYR A 40 4.37 -5.23 -0.72
CA TYR A 40 5.14 -4.07 -1.14
C TYR A 40 4.24 -3.04 -1.83
N ASN A 41 3.46 -3.46 -2.85
CA ASN A 41 2.62 -2.54 -3.61
C ASN A 41 1.55 -1.89 -2.74
N GLU A 42 0.87 -2.65 -1.88
CA GLU A 42 -0.20 -2.12 -1.03
C GLU A 42 0.34 -1.13 0.01
N ILE A 43 1.52 -1.41 0.59
CA ILE A 43 2.14 -0.49 1.55
C ILE A 43 2.58 0.82 0.86
N ILE A 44 3.11 0.76 -0.37
CA ILE A 44 3.45 1.97 -1.13
C ILE A 44 2.20 2.72 -1.59
N ARG A 45 1.17 2.01 -2.04
CA ARG A 45 -0.10 2.59 -2.47
C ARG A 45 -0.80 3.34 -1.34
N PHE A 46 -0.85 2.75 -0.15
CA PHE A 46 -1.42 3.38 1.05
C PHE A 46 -0.39 4.17 1.88
N TRP A 47 0.75 4.52 1.29
CA TRP A 47 1.89 5.10 1.99
C TRP A 47 1.51 6.26 2.91
N ASN A 48 0.80 7.26 2.40
CA ASN A 48 0.43 8.44 3.19
C ASN A 48 -0.48 8.10 4.36
N LYS A 49 -1.45 7.21 4.13
CA LYS A 49 -2.41 6.77 5.13
C LYS A 49 -1.72 5.98 6.25
N LEU A 50 -0.90 5.01 5.87
CA LEU A 50 -0.11 4.20 6.80
C LEU A 50 0.89 5.06 7.58
N ASN A 51 1.62 5.95 6.89
CA ASN A 51 2.57 6.87 7.52
C ASN A 51 1.88 7.77 8.55
N PHE A 52 0.71 8.32 8.22
CA PHE A 52 -0.09 9.12 9.15
C PHE A 52 -0.49 8.32 10.40
N ILE A 53 -1.03 7.12 10.22
CA ILE A 53 -1.42 6.23 11.32
C ILE A 53 -0.22 5.91 12.21
N VAL A 54 0.89 5.46 11.61
CA VAL A 54 2.10 5.10 12.35
C VAL A 54 2.63 6.28 13.16
N LYS A 55 2.77 7.46 12.54
CA LYS A 55 3.27 8.66 13.22
C LYS A 55 2.36 9.12 14.35
N ARG A 56 1.04 9.03 14.17
CA ARG A 56 0.07 9.36 15.23
C ARG A 56 0.11 8.36 16.38
N THR A 57 0.21 7.07 16.08
CA THR A 57 0.30 6.01 17.09
C THR A 57 1.62 6.06 17.86
N LEU A 58 2.71 6.43 17.18
CA LEU A 58 4.05 6.53 17.75
C LEU A 58 4.36 7.90 18.37
N LYS A 59 3.47 8.89 18.30
CA LYS A 59 3.73 10.26 18.77
C LYS A 59 4.20 10.33 20.25
N ASP A 60 3.87 9.32 21.05
CA ASP A 60 4.29 9.20 22.45
C ASP A 60 5.62 8.43 22.65
N PHE A 61 6.28 8.02 21.57
CA PHE A 61 7.54 7.26 21.61
C PHE A 61 8.66 8.06 20.94
N ASP A 62 9.73 8.31 21.68
CA ASP A 62 10.92 9.03 21.20
C ASP A 62 11.46 8.45 19.89
N SER A 63 11.61 9.34 18.91
CA SER A 63 12.25 9.18 17.59
C SER A 63 11.93 7.89 16.81
N LEU A 64 11.31 8.08 15.64
CA LEU A 64 11.07 7.03 14.66
C LEU A 64 12.39 6.57 14.02
N ASP A 65 12.95 5.48 14.54
CA ASP A 65 14.08 4.77 13.93
C ASP A 65 13.69 4.26 12.53
N ILE A 66 14.40 4.74 11.51
CA ILE A 66 14.24 4.36 10.09
C ILE A 66 14.35 2.84 9.92
N GLU A 67 15.12 2.15 10.74
CA GLU A 67 15.29 0.71 10.69
C GLU A 67 14.03 -0.05 11.13
N LYS A 68 13.26 0.53 12.07
CA LYS A 68 12.03 -0.06 12.59
C LYS A 68 10.79 0.42 11.86
N PHE A 69 10.85 1.55 11.17
CA PHE A 69 9.70 2.12 10.46
C PHE A 69 9.00 1.17 9.47
N PRO A 70 9.71 0.36 8.65
CA PRO A 70 9.09 -0.66 7.80
C PRO A 70 8.21 -1.66 8.56
N HIS A 71 8.61 -2.04 9.78
CA HIS A 71 7.87 -2.99 10.61
C HIS A 71 6.54 -2.40 11.06
N TYR A 72 6.53 -1.12 11.45
CA TYR A 72 5.32 -0.43 11.86
C TYR A 72 4.34 -0.24 10.69
N LEU A 73 4.83 0.07 9.50
CA LEU A 73 4.00 0.18 8.29
C LEU A 73 3.35 -1.16 7.95
N TYR A 74 4.14 -2.23 7.90
CA TYR A 74 3.64 -3.57 7.64
C TYR A 74 2.62 -4.02 8.70
N ALA A 75 2.94 -3.85 9.98
CA ALA A 75 2.02 -4.18 11.07
C ALA A 75 0.69 -3.42 10.97
N THR A 76 0.76 -2.12 10.65
CA THR A 76 -0.44 -1.27 10.49
C THR A 76 -1.32 -1.77 9.35
N TYR A 77 -0.72 -2.10 8.21
CA TYR A 77 -1.45 -2.67 7.07
C TYR A 77 -2.14 -4.00 7.46
N ARG A 78 -1.38 -4.94 8.05
CA ARG A 78 -1.92 -6.23 8.52
C ARG A 78 -3.10 -6.07 9.49
N ILE A 79 -3.01 -5.11 10.42
CA ILE A 79 -4.07 -4.90 11.42
C ILE A 79 -5.31 -4.27 10.80
N LEU A 80 -5.16 -3.19 10.03
CA LEU A 80 -6.29 -2.35 9.63
C LEU A 80 -6.91 -2.73 8.28
N TRP A 81 -6.15 -3.35 7.38
CA TRP A 81 -6.66 -3.80 6.07
C TRP A 81 -7.01 -5.29 6.06
N GLU A 82 -6.24 -6.11 6.77
CA GLU A 82 -6.44 -7.57 6.77
C GLU A 82 -7.03 -8.12 8.07
N ASN A 83 -7.28 -7.26 9.07
CA ASN A 83 -7.79 -7.65 10.38
C ASN A 83 -6.94 -8.75 11.08
N ALA A 84 -5.66 -8.87 10.75
CA ALA A 84 -4.77 -9.88 11.33
C ALA A 84 -4.68 -9.71 12.85
N SER A 85 -4.65 -10.79 13.62
CA SER A 85 -4.55 -10.76 15.09
C SER A 85 -3.16 -10.29 15.58
N ASP A 86 -3.09 -9.75 16.80
CA ASP A 86 -1.82 -9.33 17.40
C ASP A 86 -0.84 -10.50 17.52
N THR A 87 -1.34 -11.69 17.86
CA THR A 87 -0.55 -12.92 17.95
C THR A 87 0.09 -13.29 16.61
N THR A 88 -0.65 -13.14 15.51
CA THR A 88 -0.14 -13.39 14.16
C THR A 88 0.94 -12.36 13.79
N VAL A 89 0.67 -11.08 14.00
CA VAL A 89 1.64 -10.02 13.68
C VAL A 89 2.92 -10.13 14.51
N ILE A 90 2.83 -10.52 15.79
CA ILE A 90 4.01 -10.74 16.65
C ILE A 90 4.84 -11.93 16.19
N LYS A 91 4.20 -13.03 15.75
CA LYS A 91 4.91 -14.19 15.19
C LYS A 91 5.70 -13.81 13.93
N GLU A 92 5.10 -12.98 13.09
CA GLU A 92 5.73 -12.48 11.85
C GLU A 92 6.82 -11.45 12.12
N LEU A 93 6.59 -10.54 13.07
CA LEU A 93 7.46 -9.42 13.43
C LEU A 93 7.96 -9.56 14.86
N LYS A 94 9.02 -10.36 15.04
CA LYS A 94 9.62 -10.68 16.36
C LYS A 94 9.96 -9.45 17.23
N VAL A 95 10.16 -8.27 16.63
CA VAL A 95 10.65 -7.04 17.29
C VAL A 95 9.57 -5.93 17.42
N ILE A 96 8.28 -6.25 17.24
CA ILE A 96 7.21 -5.24 17.31
C ILE A 96 6.70 -5.00 18.74
N ARG A 97 6.46 -3.72 19.10
CA ARG A 97 5.94 -3.36 20.42
C ARG A 97 4.45 -3.70 20.54
N LYS A 98 4.06 -4.50 21.55
CA LYS A 98 2.64 -4.85 21.80
C LYS A 98 1.75 -3.62 22.01
N SER A 99 2.26 -2.59 22.69
CA SER A 99 1.55 -1.32 22.92
C SER A 99 1.19 -0.60 21.62
N PHE A 100 2.06 -0.67 20.60
CA PHE A 100 1.79 -0.12 19.28
C PHE A 100 0.63 -0.86 18.59
N LEU A 101 0.61 -2.19 18.63
CA LEU A 101 -0.45 -3.00 18.01
C LEU A 101 -1.82 -2.65 18.60
N ARG A 102 -1.91 -2.61 19.94
CA ARG A 102 -3.14 -2.25 20.66
C ARG A 102 -3.64 -0.87 20.27
N ARG A 103 -2.75 0.14 20.24
CA ARG A 103 -3.12 1.52 19.88
C ARG A 103 -3.52 1.66 18.42
N THR A 104 -2.88 0.89 17.53
CA THR A 104 -3.20 0.85 16.10
C THR A 104 -4.62 0.32 15.89
N ARG A 105 -5.03 -0.73 16.62
CA ARG A 105 -6.43 -1.21 16.57
C ARG A 105 -7.43 -0.18 17.06
N SER A 106 -7.10 0.57 18.11
CA SER A 106 -7.96 1.63 18.62
C SER A 106 -7.87 2.94 17.81
N PHE A 107 -7.23 2.93 16.64
CA PHE A 107 -7.06 4.13 15.84
C PHE A 107 -8.42 4.62 15.32
N SER A 108 -8.76 5.86 15.65
CA SER A 108 -9.98 6.51 15.18
C SER A 108 -9.65 7.60 14.17
N TRP A 109 -10.21 7.49 12.97
CA TRP A 109 -10.11 8.51 11.92
C TRP A 109 -10.67 9.85 12.39
N LYS A 110 -11.88 9.84 12.98
CA LYS A 110 -12.55 11.05 13.46
C LYS A 110 -11.67 11.85 14.43
N ARG A 111 -11.11 11.17 15.44
CA ARG A 111 -10.25 11.81 16.45
C ARG A 111 -8.93 12.32 15.87
N ASN A 112 -8.29 11.57 14.97
CA ASN A 112 -6.97 11.92 14.47
C ASN A 112 -6.98 12.97 13.36
N LEU A 113 -8.12 13.10 12.65
CA LEU A 113 -8.34 14.10 11.61
C LEU A 113 -8.98 15.40 12.15
N GLU A 114 -9.31 15.45 13.43
CA GLU A 114 -9.84 16.64 14.09
C GLU A 114 -8.83 17.81 13.99
N GLY A 115 -9.34 18.99 13.64
CA GLY A 115 -8.54 20.20 13.46
C GLY A 115 -7.68 20.24 12.18
N LYS A 116 -7.73 19.22 11.32
CA LYS A 116 -7.09 19.27 9.99
C LYS A 116 -7.95 20.03 8.99
N ASP A 117 -7.31 20.67 8.02
CA ASP A 117 -8.01 21.26 6.88
C ASP A 117 -8.52 20.17 5.91
N GLU A 118 -9.50 20.52 5.08
CA GLU A 118 -10.15 19.57 4.16
C GLU A 118 -9.17 18.97 3.15
N LYS A 119 -8.17 19.73 2.70
CA LYS A 119 -7.15 19.22 1.77
C LYS A 119 -6.26 18.20 2.45
N GLU A 120 -5.80 18.45 3.67
CA GLU A 120 -5.00 17.49 4.42
C GLU A 120 -5.81 16.22 4.73
N LYS A 121 -7.08 16.36 5.13
CA LYS A 121 -7.99 15.22 5.29
C LYS A 121 -8.10 14.42 3.99
N PHE A 122 -8.33 15.09 2.87
CA PHE A 122 -8.42 14.45 1.55
C PHE A 122 -7.15 13.68 1.21
N SER A 123 -5.99 14.34 1.31
CA SER A 123 -4.66 13.76 1.06
C SER A 123 -4.43 12.47 1.87
N ILE A 124 -4.76 12.49 3.17
CA ILE A 124 -4.60 11.34 4.06
C ILE A 124 -5.61 10.24 3.72
N CYS A 125 -6.89 10.58 3.58
CA CYS A 125 -7.97 9.61 3.38
C CYS A 125 -7.85 8.88 2.04
N LYS A 126 -7.50 9.61 0.98
CA LYS A 126 -7.31 9.10 -0.38
C LYS A 126 -5.90 8.58 -0.65
N SER A 127 -4.99 8.68 0.32
CA SER A 127 -3.59 8.23 0.22
C SER A 127 -2.79 8.93 -0.89
N VAL A 128 -3.12 10.19 -1.19
CA VAL A 128 -2.48 10.99 -2.25
C VAL A 128 -1.62 12.09 -1.63
N PRO A 129 -0.38 12.34 -2.07
CA PRO A 129 0.45 13.41 -1.50
C PRO A 129 -0.19 14.79 -1.66
N SER A 130 -0.10 15.63 -0.63
CA SER A 130 -0.69 16.98 -0.65
C SER A 130 -0.23 17.81 -1.85
N PHE A 131 1.06 17.76 -2.21
CA PHE A 131 1.57 18.47 -3.40
C PHE A 131 0.91 18.02 -4.70
N MET A 132 0.50 16.74 -4.78
CA MET A 132 -0.18 16.20 -5.95
C MET A 132 -1.64 16.65 -5.96
N VAL A 133 -2.30 16.71 -4.79
CA VAL A 133 -3.63 17.32 -4.66
C VAL A 133 -3.59 18.79 -5.10
N ASP A 134 -2.61 19.57 -4.61
CA ASP A 134 -2.44 20.98 -4.96
C ASP A 134 -2.26 21.19 -6.47
N ARG A 135 -1.51 20.30 -7.13
CA ARG A 135 -1.30 20.36 -8.58
C ARG A 135 -2.54 19.96 -9.38
N LEU A 136 -3.27 18.94 -8.94
CA LEU A 136 -4.43 18.42 -9.66
C LEU A 136 -5.64 19.35 -9.52
N LEU A 137 -5.83 19.98 -8.35
CA LEU A 137 -6.93 20.93 -8.14
C LEU A 137 -6.86 22.18 -9.04
N GLN A 138 -5.74 22.43 -9.71
CA GLN A 138 -5.63 23.50 -10.71
C GLN A 138 -6.36 23.16 -12.02
N VAL A 139 -6.61 21.88 -12.29
CA VAL A 139 -7.14 21.39 -13.59
C VAL A 139 -8.38 20.49 -13.44
N MET A 140 -8.78 20.14 -12.22
CA MET A 140 -10.00 19.37 -11.93
C MET A 140 -10.56 19.70 -10.55
N ASN A 141 -11.87 19.51 -10.34
CA ASN A 141 -12.49 19.69 -9.02
C ASN A 141 -12.21 18.50 -8.08
N LEU A 142 -12.56 18.67 -6.80
CA LEU A 142 -12.24 17.70 -5.76
C LEU A 142 -13.04 16.40 -5.92
N GLU A 143 -14.30 16.50 -6.36
CA GLU A 143 -15.19 15.36 -6.61
C GLU A 143 -14.62 14.45 -7.71
N PHE A 144 -14.30 15.03 -8.87
CA PHE A 144 -13.71 14.28 -9.99
C PHE A 144 -12.35 13.68 -9.62
N LEU A 145 -11.53 14.42 -8.87
CA LEU A 145 -10.27 13.90 -8.35
C LEU A 145 -10.50 12.69 -7.43
N ALA A 146 -11.50 12.75 -6.54
CA ALA A 146 -11.86 11.66 -5.63
C ALA A 146 -12.25 10.39 -6.41
N GLU A 147 -13.11 10.54 -7.42
CA GLU A 147 -13.57 9.44 -8.27
C GLU A 147 -12.41 8.77 -9.02
N ASN A 148 -11.51 9.57 -9.60
CA ASN A 148 -10.34 9.04 -10.30
C ASN A 148 -9.39 8.28 -9.37
N ILE A 149 -9.16 8.81 -8.16
CA ILE A 149 -8.33 8.12 -7.16
C ILE A 149 -8.98 6.82 -6.71
N ASP A 150 -10.29 6.81 -6.51
CA ASP A 150 -11.03 5.61 -6.12
C ASP A 150 -10.98 4.55 -7.23
N TYR A 151 -11.13 4.96 -8.49
CA TYR A 151 -10.99 4.08 -9.66
C TYR A 151 -9.57 3.49 -9.77
N MET A 152 -8.52 4.29 -9.57
CA MET A 152 -7.14 3.80 -9.57
C MET A 152 -6.85 2.86 -8.39
N ASN A 153 -7.56 3.02 -7.27
CA ASN A 153 -7.41 2.18 -6.08
C ASN A 153 -8.26 0.89 -6.13
N SER A 154 -9.22 0.75 -7.04
CA SER A 154 -10.08 -0.44 -7.11
C SER A 154 -9.40 -1.64 -7.79
N LEU A 155 -8.36 -2.21 -7.18
CA LEU A 155 -7.65 -3.37 -7.74
C LEU A 155 -8.39 -4.71 -7.54
N VAL A 156 -9.24 -4.82 -6.51
CA VAL A 156 -9.86 -6.11 -6.12
C VAL A 156 -11.12 -6.43 -6.94
N SER A 157 -11.82 -5.41 -7.48
CA SER A 157 -13.09 -5.60 -8.19
C SER A 157 -12.99 -5.50 -9.72
N ASN A 158 -11.87 -5.03 -10.29
CA ASN A 158 -11.76 -4.72 -11.72
C ASN A 158 -10.36 -5.02 -12.29
N ILE A 159 -9.91 -6.27 -12.26
CA ILE A 159 -8.70 -6.66 -13.02
C ILE A 159 -9.06 -6.62 -14.52
N LYS A 160 -8.88 -5.45 -15.14
CA LYS A 160 -8.98 -5.28 -16.59
C LYS A 160 -7.60 -5.50 -17.20
N LEU A 161 -7.43 -6.62 -17.90
CA LEU A 161 -6.24 -6.86 -18.71
C LEU A 161 -6.46 -6.26 -20.09
N SER A 162 -5.64 -5.29 -20.48
CA SER A 162 -5.62 -4.75 -21.84
C SER A 162 -4.49 -5.39 -22.62
N ILE A 163 -4.84 -6.06 -23.72
CA ILE A 163 -3.90 -6.70 -24.64
C ILE A 163 -3.96 -5.95 -25.97
N ARG A 164 -2.80 -5.53 -26.49
CA ARG A 164 -2.68 -5.02 -27.86
C ARG A 164 -2.22 -6.15 -28.76
N ILE A 165 -3.01 -6.46 -29.78
CA ILE A 165 -2.65 -7.40 -30.83
C ILE A 165 -1.82 -6.66 -31.88
N ASN A 166 -0.68 -7.23 -32.26
CA ASN A 166 0.09 -6.72 -33.38
C ASN A 166 -0.43 -7.31 -34.69
N ASN A 167 -1.31 -6.59 -35.37
CA ASN A 167 -1.93 -7.02 -36.62
C ASN A 167 -0.93 -7.17 -37.80
N LEU A 168 0.33 -6.76 -37.63
CA LEU A 168 1.39 -6.99 -38.63
C LEU A 168 1.92 -8.43 -38.63
N ILE A 169 1.80 -9.15 -37.51
CA ILE A 169 2.30 -10.52 -37.35
C ILE A 169 1.19 -11.55 -37.66
N GLY A 170 -0.07 -11.15 -37.49
CA GLY A 170 -1.23 -11.97 -37.83
C GLY A 170 -2.52 -11.29 -37.39
N ASN A 171 -3.62 -11.65 -38.05
CA ASN A 171 -4.96 -11.26 -37.62
C ASN A 171 -5.48 -12.34 -36.67
N TYR A 172 -5.60 -11.99 -35.39
CA TYR A 172 -6.19 -12.87 -34.39
C TYR A 172 -7.57 -12.34 -33.99
N THR A 173 -8.56 -13.22 -33.99
CA THR A 173 -9.88 -12.90 -33.44
C THR A 173 -9.83 -12.89 -31.91
N LYS A 174 -10.82 -12.25 -31.29
CA LYS A 174 -10.96 -12.21 -29.83
C LYS A 174 -11.06 -13.65 -29.28
N GLU A 175 -11.84 -14.49 -29.96
CA GLU A 175 -12.14 -15.87 -29.60
C GLU A 175 -10.87 -16.76 -29.61
N GLU A 176 -10.01 -16.58 -30.60
CA GLU A 176 -8.72 -17.30 -30.71
C GLU A 176 -7.77 -16.97 -29.57
N LEU A 177 -7.75 -15.71 -29.14
CA LEU A 177 -6.90 -15.28 -28.01
C LEU A 177 -7.42 -15.80 -26.68
N PHE A 178 -8.74 -15.81 -26.46
CA PHE A 178 -9.30 -16.36 -25.23
C PHE A 178 -9.03 -17.86 -25.09
N ARG A 179 -9.08 -18.63 -26.19
CA ARG A 179 -8.70 -20.05 -26.16
C ARG A 179 -7.24 -20.26 -25.75
N LYS A 180 -6.32 -19.41 -26.22
CA LYS A 180 -4.89 -19.53 -25.89
C LYS A 180 -4.51 -19.10 -24.48
N ILE A 181 -5.36 -18.35 -23.79
CA ILE A 181 -5.11 -17.83 -22.43
C ILE A 181 -5.81 -18.71 -21.37
N GLY A 182 -6.83 -19.49 -21.76
CA GLY A 182 -7.67 -20.29 -20.86
C GLY A 182 -7.16 -21.70 -20.52
N ASP A 183 -6.10 -22.17 -21.18
CA ASP A 183 -5.36 -23.41 -20.89
C ASP A 183 -4.05 -23.11 -20.13
#